data_AF-A0A956WF68-F1
#
_entry.id   AF-A0A956WF68-F1
#
_cell.length_a   1.000
_cell.length_b   1.000
_cell.length_c   1.000
_cell.angle_alpha   90.00
_cell.angle_beta   90.00
_cell.angle_gamma   90.00
#
_symmetry.space_group_name_H-M   'P 1'
#
loop_
_entity.id
_entity.type
_entity.pdbx_description
1 polymer ?
#
loop_
_entity_poly.entity_id
_entity_poly.type
_entity_poly.pdbx_seq_one_letter_code
_entity_poly.pdbx_strand_id
1 'polypeptide(L)' 'MKPMNKLIITIVQNDDADSVVDALLESDFRATRLASTGGFLRRGNTTLMIGAQTDQV' A
#
# COMPACT_ATOMS: atom_id res chain seq x y z
N MET A 1 -14.30 23.44 2.94
CA MET A 1 -13.07 22.78 3.44
C MET A 1 -12.53 21.92 2.30
N LYS A 2 -11.27 22.08 1.89
CA LYS A 2 -10.70 21.31 0.76
C LYS A 2 -10.48 19.85 1.21
N PRO A 3 -10.86 18.83 0.41
CA PRO A 3 -10.55 17.44 0.75
C PRO A 3 -9.02 17.29 0.85
N MET A 4 -8.55 16.76 1.98
CA MET A 4 -7.13 16.59 2.25
C MET A 4 -6.77 15.12 2.02
N ASN A 5 -6.11 14.86 0.90
CA ASN A 5 -5.64 13.52 0.55
C ASN A 5 -4.25 13.27 1.15
N LYS A 6 -4.01 12.03 1.57
CA LYS A 6 -2.73 11.50 2.00
C LYS A 6 -2.28 10.43 1.01
N LEU A 7 -0.96 10.28 0.89
CA LEU A 7 -0.35 9.16 0.20
C LEU A 7 0.28 8.26 1.26
N ILE A 8 -0.23 7.04 1.38
CA ILE A 8 0.31 6.01 2.25
C ILE A 8 1.27 5.16 1.40
N ILE A 9 2.50 4.99 1.89
CA ILE A 9 3.50 4.08 1.31
C ILE A 9 3.69 2.94 2.30
N THR A 10 3.30 1.74 1.89
CA THR A 10 3.35 0.54 2.74
C THR A 10 4.30 -0.47 2.14
N ILE A 11 5.16 -1.06 2.95
CA ILE A 11 6.07 -2.14 2.56
C ILE A 11 5.59 -3.42 3.23
N VAL A 12 5.16 -4.40 2.45
CA VAL A 12 4.65 -5.71 2.92
C VAL A 12 5.48 -6.85 2.35
N GLN A 13 5.43 -8.02 2.99
CA GLN A 13 6.03 -9.23 2.42
C GLN A 13 5.29 -9.65 1.16
N ASN A 14 5.97 -10.34 0.25
CA ASN A 14 5.36 -10.80 -0.99
C ASN A 14 4.19 -11.76 -0.74
N ASP A 15 4.31 -12.63 0.25
CA ASP A 15 3.30 -13.63 0.59
C ASP A 15 2.00 -12.98 1.12
N ASP A 16 2.11 -11.80 1.71
CA ASP A 16 0.95 -11.04 2.24
C ASP A 16 0.35 -10.10 1.19
N ALA A 17 1.10 -9.78 0.14
CA ALA A 17 0.80 -8.64 -0.72
C ALA A 17 -0.56 -8.78 -1.42
N ASP A 18 -0.95 -9.99 -1.84
CA ASP A 18 -2.22 -10.23 -2.54
C ASP A 18 -3.39 -10.05 -1.57
N SER A 19 -3.33 -10.64 -0.38
CA SER A 19 -4.35 -10.47 0.65
C SER A 19 -4.57 -9.01 1.07
N VAL A 20 -3.48 -8.22 1.16
CA VAL A 20 -3.57 -6.79 1.49
C VAL A 20 -4.24 -6.02 0.35
N VAL A 21 -3.92 -6.32 -0.91
CA VAL A 21 -4.55 -5.68 -2.07
C VAL A 21 -6.04 -6.02 -2.13
N ASP A 22 -6.41 -7.28 -1.91
CA ASP A 22 -7.81 -7.71 -1.91
C ASP A 22 -8.61 -6.98 -0.82
N ALA A 23 -8.10 -6.93 0.42
CA ALA A 23 -8.74 -6.20 1.51
C ALA A 23 -8.89 -4.69 1.24
N LEU A 24 -7.89 -4.07 0.59
CA LEU A 24 -7.96 -2.66 0.18
C LEU A 24 -9.04 -2.44 -0.88
N LEU A 25 -9.14 -3.34 -1.86
CA LEU A 25 -10.16 -3.28 -2.92
C LEU A 25 -11.58 -3.49 -2.35
N GLU A 26 -11.75 -4.45 -1.45
CA GLU A 26 -13.02 -4.70 -0.73
C GLU A 26 -13.45 -3.49 0.12
N SER A 27 -12.49 -2.67 0.56
CA SER A 27 -12.72 -1.45 1.34
C SER A 27 -12.78 -0.17 0.48
N ASP A 28 -12.98 -0.30 -0.83
CA ASP A 28 -13.05 0.80 -1.81
C ASP A 28 -11.77 1.66 -1.92
N PHE A 29 -10.63 1.18 -1.45
CA PHE A 29 -9.34 1.81 -1.68
C PHE A 29 -8.73 1.39 -3.01
N ARG A 30 -7.89 2.26 -3.56
CA ARG A 30 -7.07 1.98 -4.75
C ARG A 30 -5.61 1.95 -4.34
N ALA A 31 -4.90 0.93 -4.81
CA ALA A 31 -3.48 0.75 -4.55
C ALA A 31 -2.71 0.53 -5.86
N THR A 32 -1.52 1.12 -5.96
CA THR A 32 -0.54 0.81 -7.00
C THR A 32 0.55 -0.06 -6.39
N ARG A 33 0.81 -1.22 -6.99
CA ARG A 33 1.86 -2.15 -6.58
C ARG A 33 3.18 -1.86 -7.30
N LEU A 34 4.27 -1.88 -6.54
CA LEU A 34 5.65 -1.81 -7.02
C LEU A 34 6.42 -3.02 -6.49
N ALA A 35 7.09 -3.74 -7.39
CA ALA A 35 8.09 -4.73 -6.98
C ALA A 35 9.29 -4.01 -6.38
N SER A 36 9.69 -4.39 -5.16
CA SER A 36 10.78 -3.73 -4.43
C SER A 36 11.71 -4.73 -3.74
N THR A 37 12.81 -4.24 -3.16
CA THR A 37 13.78 -5.07 -2.42
C THR A 37 14.21 -4.34 -1.17
N GLY A 38 14.21 -5.03 -0.04
CA GLY A 38 14.66 -4.46 1.24
C GLY A 38 16.18 -4.28 1.28
N GLY A 39 16.65 -3.11 1.72
CA GLY A 39 18.08 -2.78 1.74
C GLY A 39 18.92 -3.61 2.72
N PHE A 40 18.32 -4.11 3.81
CA PHE A 40 19.04 -4.85 4.85
C PHE A 40 19.20 -6.34 4.50
N LEU A 41 18.08 -7.07 4.38
CA LEU A 41 18.10 -8.51 4.08
C LEU A 41 18.30 -8.82 2.60
N ARG A 42 18.26 -7.80 1.72
CA ARG A 42 18.32 -7.94 0.25
C ARG A 42 17.30 -8.95 -0.31
N ARG A 43 16.14 -9.05 0.34
CA ARG A 43 15.03 -9.90 -0.08
C ARG A 43 13.97 -9.07 -0.79
N GLY A 44 13.34 -9.66 -1.81
CA GLY A 44 12.21 -9.08 -2.51
C GLY A 44 11.03 -8.87 -1.56
N ASN A 45 10.35 -7.75 -1.71
CA ASN A 45 9.13 -7.40 -1.01
C ASN A 45 8.23 -6.57 -1.95
N THR A 46 7.07 -6.18 -1.46
CA THR A 46 6.12 -5.41 -2.24
C THR A 46 5.89 -4.05 -1.59
N THR A 47 6.02 -2.98 -2.37
CA THR A 47 5.61 -1.64 -1.96
C THR A 47 4.25 -1.32 -2.55
N LEU A 48 3.32 -0.86 -1.72
CA LEU A 48 2.00 -0.39 -2.10
C LEU A 48 1.90 1.12 -1.90
N MET A 49 1.41 1.83 -2.92
CA MET A 49 1.10 3.25 -2.86
C MET A 49 -0.42 3.43 -2.86
N ILE A 50 -0.96 4.02 -1.81
CA ILE A 50 -2.42 4.10 -1.56
C ILE A 50 -2.79 5.57 -1.35
N GLY A 51 -3.74 6.06 -2.14
CA GLY A 51 -4.34 7.37 -1.92
C GLY A 51 -5.55 7.24 -0.99
N ALA A 52 -5.58 7.99 0.10
CA ALA A 52 -6.67 8.01 1.07
C ALA A 52 -7.02 9.44 1.48
N GLN A 53 -8.28 9.70 1.84
CA GLN A 53 -8.64 10.94 2.51
C GLN A 53 -8.09 10.91 3.94
N THR A 54 -7.81 12.08 4.54
CA THR A 54 -7.18 12.15 5.87
C THR A 54 -8.01 11.48 6.96
N ASP A 55 -9.34 11.48 6.85
CA ASP A 55 -10.27 10.82 7.77
C ASP A 55 -10.39 9.31 7.57
N GLN A 56 -9.74 8.77 6.52
CA GLN A 56 -9.63 7.35 6.23
C GLN A 56 -8.26 6.75 6.60
N VAL A 57 -7.34 7.56 7.15
CA VAL A 57 -5.98 7.16 7.59
C VAL A 57 -5.94 6.96 9.10
#